data_AF-A0A4Q0ZFE4-F1
#
_entry.id   AF-A0A4Q0ZFE4-F1
#
_cell.length_a   1.000
_cell.length_b   1.000
_cell.length_c   1.000
_cell.angle_alpha   90.00
_cell.angle_beta   90.00
_cell.angle_gamma   90.00
#
_symmetry.space_group_name_H-M   'P 1'
#
loop_
_entity.id
_entity.type
_entity.pdbx_description
1 polymer ?
#
loop_
_entity_poly.entity_id
_entity_poly.type
_entity_poly.pdbx_seq_one_letter_code
_entity_poly.pdbx_strand_id
1 'polypeptide(L)'
;MISVHNKFVSKVTKIVLIGLVVYTILFILFKAINYFQAKKQKENLVRDIQIQKNETDALKLRVDEVKKKIENLEKMYIQKEELETKVKEIFSRMSIFDYKINYIDARKMCVDRYIIVASVDYQDEKGLKAVEGILSYLGEIKKSESNENLYFVNYITKAREIK
;
A
#
# COMPACT_ATOMS: atom_id res chain seq x y z
N MET A 1 51.29 -74.40 9.93
CA MET A 1 50.82 -74.13 8.55
C MET A 1 49.33 -74.46 8.50
N ILE A 2 48.45 -73.45 8.49
CA ILE A 2 47.00 -73.70 8.39
C ILE A 2 46.73 -74.07 6.93
N SER A 3 46.56 -75.36 6.66
CA SER A 3 46.20 -75.90 5.35
C SER A 3 44.76 -75.50 5.05
N VAL A 4 44.58 -74.33 4.43
CA VAL A 4 43.27 -73.88 3.99
C VAL A 4 42.88 -74.68 2.75
N HIS A 5 41.78 -75.43 2.84
CA HIS A 5 41.26 -76.23 1.74
C HIS A 5 40.79 -75.30 0.60
N ASN A 6 41.54 -75.26 -0.51
CA ASN A 6 41.38 -74.32 -1.63
C ASN A 6 39.93 -74.26 -2.20
N LYS A 7 39.18 -75.37 -2.11
CA LYS A 7 37.76 -75.44 -2.53
C LYS A 7 36.81 -74.64 -1.62
N PHE A 8 37.12 -74.50 -0.32
CA PHE A 8 36.30 -73.72 0.60
C PHE A 8 36.50 -72.22 0.38
N VAL A 9 37.76 -71.79 0.20
CA VAL A 9 38.12 -70.39 -0.11
C VAL A 9 37.44 -69.95 -1.40
N SER A 10 37.55 -70.73 -2.48
CA SER A 10 36.93 -70.39 -3.76
C SER A 10 35.40 -70.24 -3.67
N LYS A 11 34.71 -71.06 -2.86
CA LYS A 11 33.26 -70.93 -2.64
C LYS A 11 32.91 -69.66 -1.86
N VAL A 12 33.63 -69.35 -0.79
CA VAL A 12 33.41 -68.13 0.01
C VAL A 12 33.67 -66.89 -0.84
N THR A 13 34.76 -66.86 -1.62
CA THR A 13 35.06 -65.74 -2.51
C THR A 13 33.95 -65.53 -3.55
N LYS A 14 33.39 -66.59 -4.15
CA LYS A 14 32.24 -66.47 -5.08
C LYS A 14 30.99 -65.87 -4.42
N ILE A 15 30.65 -66.30 -3.20
CA ILE A 15 29.49 -65.78 -2.46
C ILE A 15 29.68 -64.29 -2.12
N VAL A 16 30.87 -63.91 -1.66
CA VAL A 16 31.20 -62.50 -1.38
C VAL A 16 31.12 -61.67 -2.65
N LEU A 17 31.62 -62.17 -3.77
CA LEU A 17 31.61 -61.46 -5.05
C LEU A 17 30.17 -61.26 -5.57
N ILE A 18 29.31 -62.28 -5.45
CA ILE A 18 27.87 -62.15 -5.75
C ILE A 18 27.21 -61.13 -4.83
N GLY A 19 27.48 -61.19 -3.53
CA GLY A 19 26.94 -60.22 -2.56
C GLY A 19 27.35 -58.79 -2.89
N LEU A 20 28.59 -58.58 -3.32
CA LEU A 20 29.12 -57.28 -3.71
C LEU A 20 28.43 -56.76 -4.99
N VAL A 21 28.23 -57.63 -5.99
CA VAL A 21 27.48 -57.29 -7.21
C VAL A 21 26.05 -56.88 -6.87
N VAL A 22 25.34 -57.67 -6.07
CA VAL A 22 23.95 -57.35 -5.65
C VAL A 22 23.89 -56.02 -4.89
N TYR A 23 24.83 -55.78 -3.96
CA TYR A 23 24.91 -54.53 -3.22
C TYR A 23 25.14 -53.33 -4.15
N THR A 24 26.06 -53.44 -5.12
CA THR A 24 26.31 -52.34 -6.07
C THR A 24 25.09 -52.02 -6.92
N ILE A 25 24.33 -53.02 -7.38
CA ILE A 25 23.10 -52.82 -8.13
C ILE A 25 22.04 -52.12 -7.27
N LEU A 26 21.83 -52.59 -6.04
CA LEU A 26 20.87 -51.97 -5.10
C LEU A 26 21.25 -50.52 -4.77
N PHE A 27 22.54 -50.24 -4.58
CA PHE A 27 23.02 -48.89 -4.31
C PHE A 27 22.77 -47.94 -5.49
N ILE A 28 23.04 -48.40 -6.72
CA ILE A 28 22.78 -47.62 -7.93
C ILE A 28 21.28 -47.34 -8.08
N LEU A 29 20.41 -48.34 -7.85
CA LEU A 29 18.96 -48.16 -7.90
C LEU A 29 18.47 -47.16 -6.85
N PHE A 30 18.96 -47.24 -5.62
CA PHE A 30 18.61 -46.31 -4.55
C PHE A 30 19.03 -44.88 -4.88
N LYS A 31 20.24 -44.68 -5.43
CA LYS A 31 20.72 -43.37 -5.89
C LYS A 31 19.89 -42.83 -7.04
N ALA A 32 19.51 -43.67 -8.01
CA ALA A 32 18.67 -43.27 -9.13
C ALA A 32 17.30 -42.78 -8.65
N ILE A 33 16.63 -43.52 -7.75
CA ILE A 33 15.33 -43.13 -7.20
C ILE A 33 15.41 -41.76 -6.52
N ASN A 34 16.40 -41.56 -5.65
CA ASN A 34 16.59 -40.28 -4.95
C ASN A 34 16.88 -39.13 -5.91
N TYR A 35 17.66 -39.37 -6.97
CA TYR A 35 17.94 -38.37 -7.99
C TYR A 35 16.66 -37.97 -8.75
N PHE A 36 15.82 -38.93 -9.14
CA PHE A 36 14.54 -38.63 -9.80
C PHE A 36 13.57 -37.87 -8.89
N GLN A 37 13.48 -38.24 -7.60
CA GLN A 37 12.67 -37.51 -6.64
C GLN A 37 13.17 -36.08 -6.44
N ALA A 38 14.47 -35.88 -6.26
CA ALA A 38 15.08 -34.56 -6.12
C ALA A 38 14.87 -33.69 -7.37
N LYS A 39 15.01 -34.28 -8.57
CA LYS A 39 14.74 -33.58 -9.83
C LYS A 39 13.29 -33.13 -9.94
N LYS A 40 12.32 -34.00 -9.62
CA LYS A 40 10.89 -33.66 -9.63
C LYS A 40 10.55 -32.57 -8.61
N GLN A 41 11.12 -32.64 -7.40
CA GLN A 41 10.95 -31.59 -6.40
C GLN A 41 11.50 -30.24 -6.89
N LYS A 42 12.68 -30.25 -7.52
CA LYS A 42 13.28 -29.04 -8.11
C LYS A 42 12.39 -28.46 -9.21
N GLU A 43 11.87 -29.28 -10.12
CA GLU A 43 10.98 -28.83 -11.20
C GLU A 43 9.69 -28.22 -10.65
N ASN A 44 9.07 -28.86 -9.66
CA ASN A 44 7.88 -28.31 -8.99
C ASN A 44 8.19 -26.97 -8.32
N LEU A 45 9.30 -26.87 -7.58
CA LEU A 45 9.69 -25.64 -6.89
C LEU A 45 9.97 -24.49 -7.88
N VAL A 46 10.66 -24.79 -8.99
CA VAL A 46 10.92 -23.80 -10.05
C VAL A 46 9.61 -23.32 -10.68
N ARG A 47 8.66 -24.22 -10.93
CA ARG A 47 7.34 -23.87 -11.45
C ARG A 47 6.57 -22.98 -10.47
N ASP A 48 6.56 -23.33 -9.19
CA ASP A 48 5.82 -22.58 -8.17
C ASP A 48 6.44 -21.18 -7.97
N ILE A 49 7.77 -21.06 -7.98
CA ILE A 49 8.46 -19.76 -7.97
C ILE A 49 8.09 -18.93 -9.20
N GLN A 50 8.02 -19.53 -10.38
CA GLN A 50 7.66 -18.81 -11.60
C GLN A 50 6.21 -18.32 -11.56
N ILE A 51 5.28 -19.12 -11.04
CA ILE A 51 3.88 -18.73 -10.85
C ILE A 51 3.79 -17.56 -9.88
N GLN A 52 4.41 -17.66 -8.70
CA GLN A 52 4.43 -16.59 -7.70
C GLN A 52 5.06 -15.30 -8.24
N LYS A 53 6.11 -15.42 -9.05
CA LYS A 53 6.74 -14.26 -9.71
C LYS A 53 5.78 -13.59 -10.68
N ASN A 54 5.11 -14.36 -11.53
CA ASN A 54 4.12 -13.84 -12.47
C ASN A 54 2.93 -13.16 -11.74
N GLU A 55 2.44 -13.77 -10.67
CA GLU A 55 1.39 -13.19 -9.81
C GLU A 55 1.86 -11.89 -9.15
N THR A 56 3.09 -11.85 -8.66
CA THR A 56 3.69 -10.65 -8.07
C THR A 56 3.84 -9.53 -9.09
N ASP A 57 4.30 -9.84 -10.30
CA ASP A 57 4.48 -8.85 -11.36
C ASP A 57 3.11 -8.33 -11.87
N ALA A 58 2.11 -9.20 -11.98
CA ALA A 58 0.74 -8.79 -12.27
C ALA A 58 0.16 -7.89 -11.17
N LEU A 59 0.43 -8.19 -9.89
CA LEU A 59 0.01 -7.35 -8.78
C LEU A 59 0.72 -5.98 -8.79
N LYS A 60 2.02 -5.93 -9.07
CA LYS A 60 2.76 -4.67 -9.22
C LYS A 60 2.17 -3.79 -10.31
N LEU A 61 1.84 -4.36 -11.48
CA LEU A 61 1.19 -3.62 -12.56
C LEU A 61 -0.15 -3.02 -12.11
N ARG A 62 -0.98 -3.78 -11.39
CA ARG A 62 -2.25 -3.26 -10.84
C ARG A 62 -2.03 -2.13 -9.84
N VAL A 63 -1.02 -2.26 -8.97
CA VAL A 63 -0.67 -1.20 -8.00
C VAL A 63 -0.23 0.06 -8.74
N ASP A 64 0.60 -0.06 -9.77
CA ASP A 64 1.05 1.07 -10.58
C ASP A 64 -0.10 1.74 -11.33
N GLU A 65 -1.04 0.97 -11.87
CA GLU A 65 -2.25 1.50 -12.50
C GLU A 65 -3.14 2.26 -11.52
N VAL A 66 -3.36 1.72 -10.32
CA VAL A 66 -4.13 2.38 -9.26
C VAL A 66 -3.42 3.65 -8.81
N LYS A 67 -2.10 3.61 -8.64
CA LYS A 67 -1.31 4.79 -8.28
C LYS A 67 -1.44 5.89 -9.33
N LYS A 68 -1.32 5.56 -10.62
CA LYS A 68 -1.55 6.52 -11.71
C LYS A 68 -2.97 7.09 -11.70
N LYS A 69 -3.98 6.27 -11.42
CA LYS A 69 -5.36 6.74 -11.28
C LYS A 69 -5.51 7.73 -10.12
N ILE A 70 -4.91 7.44 -8.96
CA ILE A 70 -4.91 8.36 -7.80
C ILE A 70 -4.22 9.67 -8.17
N GLU A 71 -3.02 9.62 -8.75
CA GLU A 71 -2.28 10.82 -9.17
C GLU A 71 -3.06 11.67 -10.18
N ASN A 72 -3.75 11.02 -11.13
CA ASN A 72 -4.61 11.72 -12.08
C ASN A 72 -5.82 12.33 -11.39
N LEU A 73 -6.47 11.61 -10.47
CA LEU A 73 -7.58 12.14 -9.70
C LEU A 73 -7.14 13.36 -8.88
N GLU A 74 -6.02 13.28 -8.15
CA GLU A 74 -5.52 14.39 -7.33
C GLU A 74 -5.24 15.67 -8.14
N LYS A 75 -4.77 15.53 -9.39
CA LYS A 75 -4.55 16.68 -10.29
C LYS A 75 -5.85 17.38 -10.71
N MET A 76 -6.99 16.68 -10.69
CA MET A 76 -8.28 17.28 -11.04
C MET A 76 -8.84 18.16 -9.93
N TYR A 77 -8.39 17.97 -8.69
CA TYR A 77 -8.87 18.73 -7.54
C TYR A 77 -7.89 19.85 -7.17
N ILE A 78 -8.41 20.84 -6.43
CA ILE A 78 -7.62 21.99 -6.01
C ILE A 78 -6.54 21.57 -4.99
N GLN A 79 -5.34 22.11 -5.16
CA GLN A 79 -4.25 21.95 -4.20
C GLN A 79 -4.47 22.85 -2.98
N LYS A 80 -3.84 22.51 -1.85
CA LYS A 80 -4.00 23.23 -0.59
C LYS A 80 -3.61 24.70 -0.73
N GLU A 81 -2.51 24.97 -1.43
CA GLU A 81 -1.91 26.29 -1.59
C GLU A 81 -2.84 27.22 -2.40
N GLU A 82 -3.49 26.68 -3.43
CA GLU A 82 -4.46 27.43 -4.23
C GLU A 82 -5.75 27.66 -3.45
N LEU A 83 -6.21 26.67 -2.68
CA LEU A 83 -7.37 26.83 -1.79
C LEU A 83 -7.11 27.93 -0.76
N GLU A 84 -5.96 27.89 -0.10
CA GLU A 84 -5.53 28.89 0.89
C GLU A 84 -5.56 30.31 0.30
N THR A 85 -5.00 30.48 -0.90
CA THR A 85 -4.98 31.78 -1.58
C THR A 85 -6.40 32.29 -1.86
N LYS A 86 -7.27 31.44 -2.40
CA LYS A 86 -8.66 31.79 -2.71
C LYS A 86 -9.47 32.13 -1.46
N VAL A 87 -9.32 31.33 -0.40
CA VAL A 87 -10.07 31.53 0.85
C VAL A 87 -9.60 32.79 1.57
N LYS A 88 -8.28 33.04 1.64
CA LYS A 88 -7.74 34.30 2.19
C LYS A 88 -8.27 35.51 1.42
N GLU A 89 -8.33 35.42 0.09
CA GLU A 89 -8.87 36.49 -0.74
C GLU A 89 -10.35 36.74 -0.43
N ILE A 90 -11.18 35.69 -0.37
CA ILE A 90 -12.61 35.79 -0.01
C ILE A 90 -12.78 36.42 1.37
N PHE A 91 -12.05 35.93 2.37
CA PHE A 91 -12.16 36.43 3.74
C PHE A 91 -11.70 37.89 3.85
N SER A 92 -10.66 38.28 3.12
CA SER A 92 -10.19 39.67 3.11
C SER A 92 -11.23 40.63 2.51
N ARG A 93 -11.94 40.20 1.45
CA ARG A 93 -13.00 40.99 0.80
C ARG A 93 -14.28 41.06 1.62
N MET A 94 -14.59 40.01 2.37
CA MET A 94 -15.81 39.92 3.16
C MET A 94 -15.65 40.49 4.58
N SER A 95 -14.42 40.68 5.06
CA SER A 95 -14.17 41.33 6.33
C SER A 95 -14.54 42.82 6.25
N ILE A 96 -15.41 43.26 7.14
CA ILE A 96 -15.85 44.66 7.27
C ILE A 96 -15.56 45.15 8.70
N PHE A 97 -15.93 46.38 9.02
CA PHE A 97 -15.63 46.95 10.34
C PHE A 97 -16.25 46.14 11.50
N ASP A 98 -17.45 45.60 11.29
CA ASP A 98 -18.23 44.94 12.35
C ASP A 98 -17.80 43.48 12.60
N TYR A 99 -17.09 42.85 11.65
CA TYR A 99 -16.54 41.51 11.79
C TYR A 99 -15.35 41.25 10.87
N LYS A 100 -14.40 40.45 11.34
CA LYS A 100 -13.19 40.05 10.63
C LYS A 100 -13.06 38.53 10.62
N ILE A 101 -12.79 37.98 9.45
CA ILE A 101 -12.57 36.54 9.26
C ILE A 101 -11.10 36.34 8.88
N ASN A 102 -10.39 35.58 9.69
CA ASN A 102 -8.98 35.25 9.49
C ASN A 102 -8.84 33.78 9.14
N TYR A 103 -8.21 33.48 8.01
CA TYR A 103 -7.80 32.12 7.69
C TYR A 103 -6.63 31.71 8.58
N ILE A 104 -6.73 30.54 9.23
CA ILE A 104 -5.64 29.98 10.04
C ILE A 104 -4.91 28.90 9.24
N ASP A 105 -5.62 27.86 8.82
CA ASP A 105 -5.05 26.72 8.09
C ASP A 105 -6.15 25.96 7.34
N ALA A 106 -5.76 25.04 6.46
CA ALA A 106 -6.64 24.06 5.85
C ALA A 106 -5.99 22.67 5.90
N ARG A 107 -6.75 21.69 6.38
CA ARG A 107 -6.30 20.30 6.43
C ARG A 107 -7.02 19.46 5.37
N LYS A 108 -6.25 18.81 4.48
CA LYS A 108 -6.79 17.85 3.52
C LYS A 108 -7.26 16.60 4.27
N MET A 109 -8.51 16.22 4.06
CA MET A 109 -9.10 14.98 4.61
C MET A 109 -9.20 13.91 3.54
N CYS A 110 -9.72 14.28 2.37
CA CYS A 110 -9.85 13.44 1.19
C CYS A 110 -9.34 14.17 -0.05
N VAL A 111 -9.32 13.50 -1.20
CA VAL A 111 -8.94 14.10 -2.48
C VAL A 111 -9.77 15.35 -2.80
N ASP A 112 -11.06 15.32 -2.44
CA ASP A 112 -12.05 16.35 -2.73
C ASP A 112 -12.44 17.20 -1.50
N ARG A 113 -11.89 16.92 -0.31
CA ARG A 113 -12.39 17.50 0.95
C ARG A 113 -11.30 18.13 1.80
N TYR A 114 -11.55 19.35 2.24
CA TYR A 114 -10.69 20.10 3.16
C TYR A 114 -11.48 20.56 4.38
N ILE A 115 -10.83 20.57 5.54
CA ILE A 115 -11.32 21.28 6.72
C ILE A 115 -10.56 22.61 6.77
N ILE A 116 -11.27 23.70 6.53
CA ILE A 116 -10.74 25.06 6.68
C ILE A 116 -10.92 25.46 8.14
N VAL A 117 -9.86 25.99 8.73
CA VAL A 117 -9.84 26.54 10.08
C VAL A 117 -9.82 28.06 9.96
N ALA A 118 -10.84 28.70 10.51
CA ALA A 118 -11.00 30.15 10.51
C ALA A 118 -11.12 30.67 11.93
N SER A 119 -10.46 31.81 12.20
CA SER A 119 -10.72 32.64 13.38
C SER A 119 -11.63 33.78 12.99
N VAL A 120 -12.57 34.10 13.86
CA VAL A 120 -13.58 35.12 13.63
C VAL A 120 -13.58 36.08 14.80
N ASP A 121 -13.49 37.37 14.50
CA ASP A 121 -13.72 38.44 15.45
C ASP A 121 -15.00 39.18 15.02
N TYR A 122 -15.94 39.39 15.94
CA TYR A 122 -17.21 40.10 15.67
C TYR A 122 -17.57 41.00 16.85
N GLN A 123 -18.22 42.14 16.56
CA GLN A 123 -18.60 43.11 17.61
C GLN A 123 -20.06 42.98 18.05
N ASP A 124 -20.94 42.48 17.18
CA ASP A 124 -22.37 42.34 17.43
C ASP A 124 -22.93 40.99 16.97
N GLU A 125 -24.15 40.66 17.42
CA GLU A 125 -24.84 39.41 17.03
C GLU A 125 -25.13 39.36 15.52
N LYS A 126 -25.27 40.52 14.86
CA LYS A 126 -25.50 40.58 13.42
C LYS A 126 -24.23 40.20 12.65
N GLY A 127 -23.07 40.65 13.10
CA GLY A 127 -21.76 40.28 12.60
C GLY A 127 -21.51 38.78 12.76
N LEU A 128 -21.85 38.21 13.93
CA LEU A 128 -21.80 36.76 14.13
C LEU A 128 -22.63 35.99 13.10
N LYS A 129 -23.91 36.37 12.91
CA LYS A 129 -24.79 35.74 11.91
C LYS A 129 -24.28 35.91 10.48
N ALA A 130 -23.68 37.06 10.16
CA ALA A 130 -23.09 37.30 8.85
C ALA A 130 -21.89 36.38 8.59
N VAL A 131 -21.00 36.23 9.56
CA VAL A 131 -19.86 35.30 9.48
C VAL A 131 -20.36 33.86 9.31
N GLU A 132 -21.30 33.41 10.13
CA GLU A 132 -21.84 32.05 10.01
C GLU A 132 -22.48 31.82 8.63
N GLY A 133 -23.14 32.84 8.06
CA GLY A 133 -23.63 32.83 6.69
C GLY A 133 -22.52 32.67 5.64
N ILE A 134 -21.42 33.41 5.78
CA ILE A 134 -20.25 33.32 4.88
C ILE A 134 -19.58 31.96 4.96
N LEU A 135 -19.34 31.46 6.17
CA LEU A 135 -18.68 30.18 6.39
C LEU A 135 -19.59 29.02 5.95
N SER A 136 -20.90 29.13 6.17
CA SER A 136 -21.88 28.12 5.73
C SER A 136 -22.05 28.06 4.21
N TYR A 137 -21.84 29.18 3.51
CA TYR A 137 -21.80 29.19 2.05
C TYR A 137 -20.62 28.37 1.50
N LEU A 138 -19.49 28.34 2.21
CA LEU A 138 -18.35 27.53 1.82
C LEU A 138 -18.58 26.04 2.13
N GLY A 139 -19.26 25.71 3.23
CA GLY A 139 -19.56 24.32 3.57
C GLY A 139 -20.18 24.16 4.95
N GLU A 140 -20.18 22.93 5.46
CA GLU A 140 -20.73 22.65 6.78
C GLU A 140 -19.82 23.21 7.88
N ILE A 141 -20.38 24.02 8.78
CA ILE A 141 -19.63 24.71 9.83
C ILE A 141 -19.75 23.98 11.17
N LYS A 142 -18.65 23.95 11.92
CA LYS A 142 -18.63 23.51 13.31
C LYS A 142 -17.82 24.50 14.14
N LYS A 143 -18.42 25.05 15.18
CA LYS A 143 -17.75 25.92 16.15
C LYS A 143 -16.89 25.06 17.09
N SER A 144 -15.73 25.55 17.49
CA SER A 144 -14.93 24.87 18.51
C SER A 144 -15.61 24.92 19.87
N GLU A 145 -15.56 23.81 20.61
CA GLU A 145 -16.04 23.75 22.00
C GLU A 145 -15.08 24.47 22.96
N SER A 146 -13.80 24.61 22.57
CA SER A 146 -12.76 25.21 23.41
C SER A 146 -12.49 26.69 23.15
N ASN A 147 -12.89 27.22 21.99
CA ASN A 147 -12.62 28.60 21.61
C ASN A 147 -13.79 29.16 20.81
N GLU A 148 -14.42 30.20 21.35
CA GLU A 148 -15.62 30.81 20.76
C GLU A 148 -15.37 31.52 19.43
N ASN A 149 -14.12 31.87 19.14
CA ASN A 149 -13.76 32.57 17.91
C ASN A 149 -13.25 31.61 16.82
N LEU A 150 -13.19 30.31 17.09
CA LEU A 150 -12.64 29.32 16.17
C LEU A 150 -13.74 28.50 15.49
N TYR A 151 -13.70 28.48 14.16
CA TYR A 151 -14.65 27.77 13.32
C TYR A 151 -13.93 26.79 12.38
N PHE A 152 -14.54 25.63 12.19
CA PHE A 152 -14.13 24.61 11.24
C PHE A 152 -15.16 24.54 10.12
N VAL A 153 -14.71 24.63 8.87
CA VAL A 153 -15.58 24.53 7.69
C VAL A 153 -15.18 23.31 6.88
N ASN A 154 -16.12 22.38 6.72
CA ASN A 154 -15.98 21.22 5.85
C ASN A 154 -16.27 21.62 4.41
N TYR A 155 -15.20 21.94 3.68
CA TYR A 155 -15.23 22.37 2.29
C TYR A 155 -15.10 21.18 1.33
N ILE A 156 -16.08 21.02 0.45
CA ILE A 156 -16.07 20.00 -0.60
C ILE A 156 -15.77 20.69 -1.93
N THR A 157 -14.62 20.34 -2.49
CA THR A 157 -14.09 20.88 -3.74
C THR A 157 -14.74 20.17 -4.92
N LYS A 158 -15.06 20.92 -5.97
CA LYS A 158 -15.50 20.33 -7.25
C LYS A 158 -14.28 19.97 -8.09
N ALA A 159 -14.36 18.85 -8.81
CA ALA A 159 -13.36 18.52 -9.81
C ALA A 159 -13.30 19.62 -10.87
N ARG A 160 -12.10 19.97 -11.33
CA ARG A 160 -11.91 20.89 -12.45
C ARG A 160 -12.49 20.26 -13.70
N GLU A 161 -13.30 21.02 -14.42
CA GLU A 161 -13.61 20.68 -15.80
C GLU A 161 -12.32 20.82 -16.60
N ILE A 162 -11.71 19.68 -16.95
CA ILE A 162 -10.64 19.65 -17.95
C ILE A 162 -11.33 19.92 -19.29
N LYS A 163 -11.22 21.16 -19.79
CA LYS A 163 -11.56 21.49 -21.18
C LYS A 163 -10.46 21.00 -22.12
#